data_AF-A0A966WP86-F1
#
_entry.id   AF-A0A966WP86-F1
#
_cell.length_a   1.000
_cell.length_b   1.000
_cell.length_c   1.000
_cell.angle_alpha   90.00
_cell.angle_beta   90.00
_cell.angle_gamma   90.00
#
_symmetry.space_group_name_H-M   'P 1'
#
loop_
_entity.id
_entity.type
_entity.pdbx_description
1 polymer ?
#
loop_
_entity_poly.entity_id
_entity_poly.type
_entity_poly.pdbx_seq_one_letter_code
_entity_poly.pdbx_strand_id
1 'polypeptide(L)' 'VLAMLRRPEGATVAQIADVTAWNSNTVRGFLAGLKKKGYVVEVRDRIRQVGPNKTGAKGSFTVYFTEP' A
#
# COMPACT_ATOMS: atom_id res chain seq x y z
N VAL A 1 10.67 3.81 -0.74
CA VAL A 1 9.23 3.78 -0.38
C VAL A 1 8.56 5.15 -0.47
N LEU A 2 9.06 6.22 0.16
CA LEU A 2 8.45 7.57 0.04
C LEU A 2 8.25 8.01 -1.41
N ALA A 3 9.26 7.83 -2.26
CA ALA A 3 9.16 8.10 -3.69
C ALA A 3 8.12 7.24 -4.44
N MET A 4 7.69 6.10 -3.89
CA MET A 4 6.59 5.29 -4.45
C MET A 4 5.23 5.84 -3.99
N LEU A 5 5.13 6.26 -2.72
CA LEU A 5 3.90 6.83 -2.16
C LEU A 5 3.58 8.22 -2.73
N ARG A 6 4.60 8.99 -3.14
CA ARG A 6 4.46 10.33 -3.76
C ARG A 6 4.08 10.29 -5.23
N ARG A 7 4.08 9.12 -5.87
CA ARG A 7 3.66 9.00 -7.27
C ARG A 7 2.16 9.24 -7.36
N PRO A 8 1.63 9.76 -8.48
CA PRO A 8 0.20 9.99 -8.63
C PRO A 8 -0.61 8.69 -8.47
N GLU A 9 -0.07 7.55 -8.87
CA GLU A 9 -0.70 6.23 -8.69
C GLU A 9 -0.62 5.67 -7.26
N GLY A 10 0.21 6.25 -6.38
CA GLY A 10 0.50 5.72 -5.06
C GLY A 10 1.19 4.34 -5.09
N ALA A 11 1.12 3.61 -3.99
CA ALA A 11 1.67 2.26 -3.92
C ALA A 11 0.87 1.34 -2.98
N THR A 12 0.75 0.07 -3.37
CA THR A 12 0.18 -0.99 -2.54
C THR A 12 1.23 -1.63 -1.64
N VAL A 13 0.77 -2.30 -0.57
CA VAL A 13 1.66 -3.10 0.30
C VAL A 13 2.44 -4.16 -0.48
N ALA A 14 1.81 -4.79 -1.48
CA ALA A 14 2.46 -5.80 -2.31
C ALA A 14 3.57 -5.20 -3.19
N GLN A 15 3.28 -4.11 -3.90
CA GLN A 15 4.29 -3.42 -4.72
C GLN A 15 5.50 -2.96 -3.90
N ILE A 16 5.27 -2.44 -2.69
CA ILE A 16 6.36 -2.04 -1.80
C ILE A 16 7.16 -3.28 -1.35
N ALA A 17 6.46 -4.34 -0.92
CA ALA A 17 7.09 -5.59 -0.50
C ALA A 17 7.99 -6.20 -1.59
N ASP A 18 7.52 -6.21 -2.83
CA ASP A 18 8.25 -6.77 -3.97
C ASP A 18 9.53 -5.98 -4.29
N VAL A 19 9.46 -4.64 -4.28
CA VAL A 19 10.62 -3.77 -4.58
C VAL A 19 11.63 -3.74 -3.43
N THR A 20 11.18 -3.80 -2.18
CA THR A 20 12.07 -3.72 -1.01
C THR A 20 12.50 -5.07 -0.45
N ALA A 21 11.99 -6.18 -1.02
CA ALA A 21 12.09 -7.52 -0.45
C ALA A 21 11.64 -7.62 1.02
N TRP A 22 10.67 -6.79 1.41
CA TRP A 22 10.11 -6.81 2.76
C TRP A 22 8.88 -7.70 2.82
N ASN A 23 8.66 -8.39 3.94
CA ASN A 23 7.37 -9.02 4.15
C ASN A 23 6.27 -7.96 4.35
N SER A 24 5.02 -8.35 4.12
CA SER A 24 3.89 -7.41 4.19
C SER A 24 3.67 -6.76 5.57
N ASN A 25 4.08 -7.43 6.66
CA ASN A 25 3.95 -6.88 8.01
C ASN A 25 4.97 -5.77 8.26
N THR A 26 6.20 -5.93 7.75
CA THR A 26 7.23 -4.88 7.78
C THR A 26 6.78 -3.64 7.03
N VAL A 27 6.17 -3.80 5.85
CA VAL A 27 5.63 -2.66 5.09
C VAL A 27 4.54 -1.94 5.88
N ARG A 28 3.60 -2.67 6.50
CA ARG A 28 2.56 -2.06 7.35
C ARG A 28 3.16 -1.33 8.55
N GLY A 29 4.17 -1.91 9.20
CA GLY A 29 4.90 -1.27 10.28
C GLY A 29 5.59 0.02 9.84
N PHE A 30 6.21 0.02 8.65
CA PHE A 30 6.81 1.21 8.04
C PHE A 30 5.76 2.31 7.78
N LEU A 31 4.61 1.97 7.19
CA LEU A 31 3.52 2.93 6.95
C LEU A 31 2.97 3.52 8.26
N ALA A 32 2.82 2.69 9.31
CA ALA A 32 2.44 3.17 10.64
C ALA A 32 3.51 4.09 11.25
N GLY A 33 4.79 3.75 11.07
CA GLY A 33 5.92 4.59 11.48
C GLY A 33 5.96 5.94 10.77
N LEU A 34 5.61 6.01 9.49
CA LEU A 34 5.49 7.28 8.76
C LEU A 34 4.42 8.20 9.37
N LYS A 35 3.23 7.66 9.68
CA LYS A 35 2.17 8.42 10.36
C LYS A 35 2.64 8.98 11.71
N LYS A 36 3.36 8.17 12.49
CA LYS A 36 3.94 8.60 13.78
C LYS A 36 4.99 9.72 13.62
N LYS A 37 5.65 9.79 12.46
CA LYS A 37 6.65 10.83 12.14
C LYS A 37 6.03 12.09 11.52
N GLY A 38 4.71 12.18 11.43
CA GLY A 38 4.00 13.35 10.89
C GLY A 38 3.75 13.33 9.38
N TYR A 39 4.05 12.23 8.69
CA TYR A 39 3.68 12.10 7.28
C TYR A 39 2.19 11.79 7.13
N VAL A 40 1.54 12.48 6.21
CA VAL A 40 0.16 12.18 5.81
C VAL A 40 0.18 10.97 4.88
N VAL A 41 -0.26 9.81 5.37
CA VAL A 41 -0.37 8.57 4.59
C VAL A 41 -1.85 8.24 4.41
N GLU A 42 -2.35 8.55 3.22
CA GLU A 42 -3.75 8.41 2.85
C GLU A 42 -4.04 7.07 2.18
N VAL A 43 -5.30 6.65 2.24
CA VAL A 43 -5.82 5.51 1.50
C VAL A 43 -6.63 6.06 0.34
N ARG A 44 -6.16 5.85 -0.89
CA ARG A 44 -6.85 6.34 -2.09
C ARG A 44 -7.93 5.36 -2.54
N ASP A 45 -7.49 4.15 -2.88
CA ASP A 45 -8.37 3.11 -3.38
C ASP A 45 -8.32 1.87 -2.48
N ARG A 46 -9.49 1.29 -2.25
CA ARG A 46 -9.63 -0.01 -1.60
C ARG A 46 -10.45 -0.92 -2.48
N ILE A 47 -9.78 -1.67 -3.34
CA ILE A 47 -10.45 -2.54 -4.30
C ILE A 47 -10.83 -3.84 -3.60
N ARG A 48 -12.13 -4.03 -3.33
CA ARG A 48 -12.69 -5.28 -2.80
C ARG A 48 -12.93 -6.26 -3.94
N GLN A 49 -12.08 -7.27 -4.06
CA GLN A 49 -12.36 -8.44 -4.90
C GLN A 49 -13.15 -9.49 -4.11
N VAL A 50 -14.49 -9.49 -4.19
CA VAL A 50 -15.33 -10.62 -3.76
C VAL A 50 -16.55 -10.81 -4.70
N GLY A 51 -16.75 -12.05 -5.18
CA GLY A 51 -17.87 -12.52 -6.00
C GLY A 51 -17.60 -13.94 -6.55
N PRO A 52 -18.62 -14.80 -6.79
CA PRO A 52 -18.39 -16.18 -7.19
C PRO A 52 -17.86 -16.26 -8.64
N ASN A 53 -16.85 -17.11 -8.87
CA ASN A 53 -15.99 -17.26 -10.07
C ASN A 53 -14.90 -16.18 -10.26
N LYS A 54 -13.99 -16.19 -9.26
CA LYS A 54 -12.76 -15.42 -9.10
C LYS A 54 -11.77 -15.55 -10.28
N THR A 55 -11.37 -14.43 -10.89
CA THR A 55 -10.07 -14.33 -11.60
C THR A 55 -9.26 -13.18 -11.00
N GLY A 56 -8.16 -13.51 -10.29
CA GLY A 56 -7.20 -12.55 -9.69
C GLY A 56 -7.01 -12.56 -8.16
N ALA A 57 -7.47 -13.57 -7.43
CA ALA A 57 -7.54 -13.50 -5.96
C ALA A 57 -6.19 -13.65 -5.21
N LYS A 58 -5.70 -12.54 -4.63
CA LYS A 58 -5.01 -12.46 -3.33
C LYS A 58 -5.34 -11.13 -2.64
N GLY A 59 -6.50 -11.08 -1.98
CA GLY A 59 -6.91 -10.04 -1.02
C GLY A 59 -7.30 -8.68 -1.61
N SER A 60 -8.19 -7.97 -0.91
CA SER A 60 -8.42 -6.55 -1.20
C SER A 60 -7.10 -5.79 -1.07
N PHE A 61 -6.70 -5.03 -2.09
CA PHE A 61 -5.52 -4.20 -1.99
C PHE A 61 -5.90 -2.74 -1.73
N THR A 62 -5.09 -2.12 -0.90
CA THR A 62 -5.20 -0.72 -0.52
C THR A 62 -4.06 0.04 -1.19
N VAL A 63 -4.38 1.08 -1.94
CA VAL A 63 -3.40 2.01 -2.51
C VAL A 63 -3.13 3.11 -1.49
N TYR A 64 -1.86 3.25 -1.10
CA TYR A 64 -1.40 4.27 -0.18
C TYR A 64 -0.76 5.42 -0.94
N PHE A 65 -1.03 6.64 -0.49
CA PHE A 65 -0.51 7.88 -1.07
C PHE A 65 0.06 8.76 0.04
N THR A 66 1.06 9.59 -0.29
CA THR A 66 1.57 10.63 0.60
C THR A 66 1.93 11.87 -0.20
N GLU A 67 1.62 13.04 0.33
CA GLU A 67 2.01 14.30 -0.30
C GLU A 67 3.55 14.51 -0.19
N PRO A 68 4.16 15.22 -1.17
CA PRO A 68 5.58 15.55 -1.17
C PRO A 68 6.08 16.31 0.06
#